data_AF-A0A6G3X6H2-F1
#
_entry.id   AF-A0A6G3X6H2-F1
#
_cell.length_a   1.000
_cell.length_b   1.000
_cell.length_c   1.000
_cell.angle_alpha   90.00
_cell.angle_beta   90.00
_cell.angle_gamma   90.00
#
_symmetry.space_group_name_H-M   'P 1'
#
loop_
_entity.id
_entity.type
_entity.pdbx_description
1 polymer ?
#
loop_
_entity_poly.entity_id
_entity_poly.type
_entity_poly.pdbx_seq_one_letter_code
_entity_poly.pdbx_strand_id
1 'polypeptide(L)'
;ERMERQQQFLGALVNKMQSNGVLLNPTRLYPVLDAATKSLTTDPGLDSLRDLYDLVRGMRNVPTEQVQFLTVPRQPYRNNPNRDELVEPDAGDLFKQLREDRPVAVVPADELKEAQRDQEGKQDGKPDDTGSESPTPTPTYSGSSAADDLCKQ
;
A
#
# COMPACT_ATOMS: atom_id res chain seq x y z
N GLU A 1 3.82 -14.37 1.38
CA GLU A 1 5.25 -14.69 1.14
C GLU A 1 6.04 -13.65 0.32
N ARG A 2 6.11 -13.65 -1.02
CA ARG A 2 6.98 -12.66 -1.73
C ARG A 2 6.54 -11.21 -1.53
N MET A 3 5.27 -10.91 -1.85
CA MET A 3 4.75 -9.54 -1.75
C MET A 3 4.77 -9.04 -0.31
N GLU A 4 4.40 -9.89 0.63
CA GLU A 4 4.47 -9.62 2.06
C GLU A 4 5.90 -9.28 2.53
N ARG A 5 6.93 -10.03 2.11
CA ARG A 5 8.33 -9.70 2.41
C ARG A 5 8.78 -8.39 1.77
N GLN A 6 8.22 -8.02 0.61
CA GLN A 6 8.48 -6.72 -0.01
C GLN A 6 7.86 -5.58 0.78
N GLN A 7 6.64 -5.76 1.28
CA GLN A 7 5.98 -4.79 2.14
C GLN A 7 6.76 -4.63 3.47
N GLN A 8 7.19 -5.74 4.09
CA GLN A 8 8.05 -5.72 5.29
C GLN A 8 9.36 -4.99 5.06
N PHE A 9 10.02 -5.24 3.93
CA PHE A 9 11.26 -4.55 3.58
C PHE A 9 11.03 -3.05 3.39
N LEU A 10 9.96 -2.65 2.70
CA LEU A 10 9.60 -1.25 2.50
C LEU A 10 9.23 -0.57 3.82
N GLY A 11 8.48 -1.24 4.71
CA GLY A 11 8.17 -0.74 6.05
C GLY A 11 9.43 -0.53 6.89
N ALA A 12 10.32 -1.52 6.93
CA ALA A 12 11.62 -1.40 7.59
C ALA A 12 12.48 -0.28 7.01
N LEU A 13 12.44 -0.06 5.68
CA LEU A 13 13.16 1.01 5.01
C LEU A 13 12.63 2.39 5.44
N VAL A 14 11.31 2.59 5.37
CA VAL A 14 10.66 3.84 5.79
C VAL A 14 10.98 4.15 7.25
N ASN A 15 10.85 3.15 8.12
CA ASN A 15 11.20 3.25 9.52
C ASN A 15 12.68 3.63 9.70
N LYS A 16 13.62 2.95 9.03
CA LYS A 16 15.05 3.28 9.14
C LYS A 16 15.33 4.72 8.72
N MET A 17 14.70 5.20 7.65
CA MET A 17 14.86 6.58 7.16
C MET A 17 14.34 7.61 8.18
N GLN A 18 13.19 7.35 8.82
CA GLN A 18 12.61 8.24 9.82
C GLN A 18 13.35 8.18 11.17
N SER A 19 13.53 6.99 11.74
CA SER A 19 14.12 6.77 13.08
C SER A 19 15.59 7.21 13.20
N ASN A 20 16.38 7.08 12.12
CA ASN A 20 17.81 7.46 12.16
C ASN A 20 18.03 8.94 11.83
N GLY A 21 16.94 9.71 11.73
CA GLY A 21 16.96 11.13 11.39
C GLY A 21 17.62 11.39 10.04
N VAL A 22 17.64 10.41 9.12
CA VAL A 22 18.24 10.57 7.79
C VAL A 22 17.49 11.67 7.05
N LEU A 23 16.16 11.63 7.09
CA LEU A 23 15.30 12.67 6.50
C LEU A 23 15.45 14.04 7.20
N LEU A 24 15.93 14.05 8.43
CA LEU A 24 16.09 15.25 9.25
C LEU A 24 17.51 15.84 9.18
N ASN A 25 18.46 15.11 8.60
CA ASN A 25 19.86 15.45 8.57
C ASN A 25 20.39 15.52 7.12
N PRO A 26 20.65 16.72 6.57
CA PRO A 26 21.09 16.87 5.18
C PRO A 26 22.40 16.11 4.90
N THR A 27 23.34 16.04 5.86
CA THR A 27 24.62 15.35 5.62
C THR A 27 24.47 13.83 5.47
N ARG A 28 23.38 13.25 6.01
CA ARG A 28 23.02 11.84 5.83
C ARG A 28 22.08 11.62 4.65
N LEU A 29 21.23 12.59 4.34
CA LEU A 29 20.25 12.51 3.25
C LEU A 29 20.92 12.56 1.87
N TYR A 30 21.84 13.52 1.65
CA TYR A 30 22.47 13.72 0.34
C TYR A 30 23.11 12.45 -0.27
N PRO A 31 23.90 11.66 0.48
CA PRO A 31 24.47 10.42 -0.05
C PRO A 31 23.41 9.38 -0.47
N VAL A 32 22.26 9.34 0.20
CA VAL A 32 21.15 8.43 -0.14
C VAL A 32 20.50 8.87 -1.44
N LEU A 33 20.26 10.18 -1.62
CA LEU A 33 19.69 10.73 -2.86
C LEU A 33 20.63 10.56 -4.06
N ASP A 34 21.94 10.76 -3.86
CA ASP A 34 22.97 10.53 -4.89
C ASP A 34 23.06 9.06 -5.31
N ALA A 35 23.01 8.13 -4.34
CA ALA A 35 22.96 6.70 -4.65
C ALA A 35 21.67 6.32 -5.39
N ALA A 36 20.52 6.88 -5.00
CA ALA A 36 19.23 6.62 -5.64
C ALA A 36 19.20 7.07 -7.11
N THR A 37 19.66 8.28 -7.40
CA THR A 37 19.73 8.82 -8.79
C THR A 37 20.69 8.04 -9.68
N LYS A 38 21.71 7.37 -9.12
CA LYS A 38 22.63 6.48 -9.87
C LYS A 38 22.11 5.05 -10.04
N SER A 39 21.22 4.59 -9.16
CA SER A 39 20.77 3.19 -9.11
C SER A 39 19.39 2.98 -9.74
N LEU A 40 18.64 4.04 -9.96
CA LEU A 40 17.27 4.01 -10.47
C LEU A 40 17.16 4.92 -11.70
N THR A 41 16.50 4.43 -12.73
CA THR A 41 16.05 5.28 -13.83
C THR A 41 14.76 5.95 -13.39
N THR A 42 14.79 7.27 -13.19
CA THR A 42 13.63 8.07 -12.83
C THR A 42 13.12 8.85 -14.04
N ASP A 43 11.87 9.28 -13.98
CA ASP A 43 11.32 10.22 -14.96
C ASP A 43 12.10 11.55 -14.91
N PRO A 44 12.14 12.33 -15.99
CA PRO A 44 12.86 13.61 -16.04
C PRO A 44 12.43 14.62 -14.97
N GLY A 45 11.23 14.48 -14.38
CA GLY A 45 10.78 15.32 -13.26
C GLY A 45 11.30 14.89 -11.88
N LEU A 46 12.07 13.80 -11.81
CA LEU A 46 12.68 13.22 -10.61
C LEU A 46 14.13 12.79 -10.89
N ASP A 47 14.74 13.31 -11.96
CA ASP A 47 16.10 12.96 -12.38
C ASP A 47 17.19 13.80 -11.67
N SER A 48 16.76 14.87 -10.98
CA SER A 48 17.65 15.76 -10.26
C SER A 48 17.62 15.52 -8.75
N LEU A 49 18.77 15.79 -8.11
CA LEU A 49 18.88 15.75 -6.65
C LEU A 49 17.90 16.71 -5.95
N ARG A 50 17.57 17.83 -6.61
CA ARG A 50 16.66 18.84 -6.04
C ARG A 50 15.23 18.33 -6.01
N ASP A 51 14.76 17.74 -7.10
CA ASP A 51 13.39 17.23 -7.18
C ASP A 51 13.18 16.06 -6.21
N LEU A 52 14.19 15.20 -6.07
CA LEU A 52 14.15 14.11 -5.09
C LEU A 52 14.19 14.64 -3.64
N TYR A 53 14.92 15.73 -3.38
CA TYR A 53 14.90 16.39 -2.07
C TYR A 53 13.53 16.98 -1.74
N ASP A 54 12.89 17.66 -2.71
CA ASP A 54 11.57 18.26 -2.52
C ASP A 54 10.49 17.19 -2.31
N LEU A 55 10.55 16.07 -3.04
CA LEU A 55 9.68 14.90 -2.82
C LEU A 55 9.82 14.35 -1.40
N VAL A 56 11.06 14.11 -0.96
CA VAL A 56 11.35 13.58 0.38
C VAL A 56 10.90 14.56 1.48
N ARG A 57 11.04 15.86 1.24
CA ARG A 57 10.55 16.89 2.16
C ARG A 57 9.03 16.87 2.30
N GLY A 58 8.30 16.60 1.21
CA GLY A 58 6.85 16.38 1.25
C GLY A 58 6.48 15.15 2.08
N MET A 59 7.20 14.04 1.91
CA MET A 59 6.98 12.80 2.66
C MET A 59 7.32 12.89 4.15
N ARG A 60 8.23 13.78 4.56
CA ARG A 60 8.64 13.94 5.97
C ARG A 60 7.48 14.22 6.93
N ASN A 61 6.40 14.84 6.45
CA ASN A 61 5.25 15.20 7.28
C ASN A 61 4.20 14.08 7.37
N VAL A 62 4.42 12.94 6.70
CA VAL A 62 3.50 11.79 6.72
C VAL A 62 3.85 10.90 7.92
N PRO A 63 2.95 10.72 8.90
CA PRO A 63 3.15 9.79 10.00
C PRO A 63 3.35 8.36 9.48
N THR A 64 4.17 7.57 10.16
CA THR A 64 4.49 6.18 9.72
C THR A 64 3.23 5.31 9.70
N GLU A 65 2.27 5.60 10.58
CA GLU A 65 0.95 4.94 10.67
C GLU A 65 0.07 5.22 9.45
N GLN A 66 0.33 6.30 8.72
CA GLN A 66 -0.39 6.67 7.50
C GLN A 66 0.31 6.16 6.23
N VAL A 67 1.51 5.58 6.35
CA VAL A 67 2.19 4.92 5.23
C VAL A 67 1.64 3.51 5.08
N GLN A 68 0.78 3.33 4.10
CA GLN A 68 0.13 2.06 3.80
C GLN A 68 0.81 1.39 2.59
N PHE A 69 1.04 0.10 2.71
CA PHE A 69 1.51 -0.76 1.62
C PHE A 69 0.41 -1.74 1.27
N LEU A 70 0.00 -1.78 0.01
CA LEU A 70 -1.02 -2.70 -0.47
C LEU A 70 -0.55 -3.38 -1.76
N THR A 71 -1.12 -4.55 -2.03
CA THR A 71 -0.94 -5.22 -3.31
C THR A 71 -2.22 -5.08 -4.11
N VAL A 72 -2.11 -4.61 -5.37
CA VAL A 72 -3.26 -4.54 -6.28
C VAL A 72 -3.93 -5.91 -6.39
N PRO A 73 -5.27 -6.01 -6.34
CA PRO A 73 -5.99 -7.27 -6.52
C PRO A 73 -5.52 -8.02 -7.77
N ARG A 74 -4.99 -9.22 -7.57
CA ARG A 74 -4.38 -10.05 -8.62
C ARG A 74 -4.66 -11.53 -8.42
N GLN A 75 -4.71 -12.26 -9.52
CA GLN A 75 -4.82 -13.71 -9.56
C GLN A 75 -3.86 -14.31 -10.60
N PRO A 76 -3.50 -15.60 -10.50
CA PRO A 76 -2.74 -16.27 -11.54
C PRO A 76 -3.46 -16.17 -12.89
N TYR A 77 -2.72 -15.81 -13.94
CA TYR A 77 -3.28 -15.66 -15.27
C TYR A 77 -3.69 -17.02 -15.83
N ARG A 78 -4.94 -17.11 -16.29
CA ARG A 78 -5.57 -18.38 -16.74
C ARG A 78 -4.75 -19.13 -17.80
N ASN A 79 -4.12 -18.40 -18.72
CA ASN A 79 -3.37 -18.98 -19.83
C ASN A 79 -1.89 -19.23 -19.51
N ASN A 80 -1.37 -18.68 -18.41
CA ASN A 80 0.00 -18.91 -17.98
C ASN A 80 0.13 -18.68 -16.46
N PRO A 81 0.22 -19.75 -15.65
CA PRO A 81 0.30 -19.62 -14.19
C PRO A 81 1.60 -18.94 -13.70
N ASN A 82 2.60 -18.73 -14.58
CA ASN A 82 3.79 -17.92 -14.27
C ASN A 82 3.58 -16.42 -14.59
N ARG A 83 2.34 -15.99 -14.73
CA ARG A 83 1.91 -14.60 -14.94
C ARG A 83 0.71 -14.34 -14.06
N ASP A 84 0.46 -13.07 -13.81
CA ASP A 84 -0.70 -12.62 -13.05
C ASP A 84 -1.58 -11.73 -13.92
N GLU A 85 -2.87 -11.81 -13.69
CA GLU A 85 -3.86 -10.86 -14.18
C GLU A 85 -4.47 -10.10 -13.01
N LEU A 86 -4.90 -8.88 -13.29
CA LEU A 86 -5.59 -8.05 -12.32
C LEU A 86 -7.03 -8.57 -12.16
N VAL A 87 -7.51 -8.59 -10.91
CA VAL A 87 -8.89 -8.96 -10.61
C VAL A 87 -9.75 -7.74 -10.79
N GLU A 88 -10.58 -7.74 -11.84
CA GLU A 88 -11.58 -6.70 -12.08
C GLU A 88 -12.93 -7.11 -11.46
N PRO A 89 -13.72 -6.16 -10.93
CA PRO A 89 -13.53 -4.70 -11.00
C PRO A 89 -12.61 -4.10 -9.92
N ASP A 90 -12.21 -4.89 -8.92
CA ASP A 90 -11.52 -4.40 -7.71
C ASP A 90 -10.22 -3.64 -8.02
N ALA A 91 -9.44 -4.11 -9.01
CA ALA A 91 -8.23 -3.43 -9.44
C ALA A 91 -8.55 -2.09 -10.11
N GLY A 92 -9.55 -2.04 -11.00
CA GLY A 92 -10.02 -0.81 -11.61
C GLY A 92 -10.53 0.22 -10.60
N ASP A 93 -11.26 -0.23 -9.58
CA ASP A 93 -11.76 0.62 -8.49
C ASP A 93 -10.62 1.18 -7.63
N LEU A 94 -9.62 0.36 -7.29
CA LEU A 94 -8.40 0.82 -6.61
C LEU A 94 -7.69 1.90 -7.42
N PHE A 95 -7.45 1.67 -8.71
CA PHE A 95 -6.78 2.67 -9.55
C PHE A 95 -7.61 3.94 -9.72
N LYS A 96 -8.94 3.84 -9.74
CA LYS A 96 -9.84 5.00 -9.75
C LYS A 96 -9.73 5.79 -8.45
N GLN A 97 -9.74 5.11 -7.30
CA GLN A 97 -9.56 5.76 -5.99
C GLN A 97 -8.22 6.49 -5.91
N LEU A 98 -7.12 5.86 -6.34
CA LEU A 98 -5.80 6.47 -6.35
C LEU A 98 -5.72 7.69 -7.28
N ARG A 99 -6.36 7.63 -8.46
CA ARG A 99 -6.38 8.75 -9.42
C ARG A 99 -7.18 9.95 -8.91
N GLU A 100 -8.26 9.68 -8.19
CA GLU A 100 -9.16 10.70 -7.65
C GLU A 100 -8.76 11.15 -6.23
N ASP A 101 -7.59 10.72 -5.75
CA ASP A 101 -7.06 11.02 -4.40
C ASP A 101 -8.07 10.69 -3.29
N ARG A 102 -8.81 9.58 -3.45
CA ARG A 102 -9.76 9.10 -2.45
C ARG A 102 -9.07 8.18 -1.44
N PRO A 103 -9.45 8.24 -0.15
CA PRO A 103 -8.89 7.36 0.87
C PRO A 103 -9.04 5.88 0.50
N VAL A 104 -7.97 5.12 0.70
CA VAL A 104 -7.93 3.67 0.48
C VAL A 104 -7.89 2.99 1.85
N ALA A 105 -8.78 2.03 2.06
CA ALA A 105 -8.78 1.22 3.28
C ALA A 105 -7.89 -0.01 3.07
N VAL A 106 -6.88 -0.18 3.92
CA VAL A 106 -5.94 -1.30 3.87
C VAL A 106 -5.99 -2.03 5.20
N VAL A 107 -6.13 -3.36 5.16
CA VAL A 107 -6.08 -4.20 6.36
C VAL A 107 -5.25 -5.47 6.09
N PRO A 108 -4.77 -6.16 7.14
CA PRO A 108 -4.01 -7.40 7.00
C PRO A 108 -4.74 -8.45 6.16
N ALA A 109 -3.99 -9.22 5.38
CA ALA A 109 -4.53 -10.24 4.49
C ALA A 109 -5.40 -11.28 5.19
N ASP A 110 -5.10 -11.59 6.45
CA ASP A 110 -5.82 -12.60 7.21
C ASP A 110 -7.14 -12.05 7.75
N GLU A 111 -7.18 -10.79 8.17
CA GLU A 111 -8.41 -10.09 8.56
C GLU A 111 -9.40 -9.93 7.40
N LEU A 112 -8.90 -9.69 6.18
CA LEU A 112 -9.78 -9.67 4.99
C LEU A 112 -10.42 -11.02 4.71
N LYS A 113 -9.67 -12.11 4.86
CA LYS A 113 -10.20 -13.47 4.63
C LYS A 113 -11.25 -13.83 5.67
N GLU A 114 -11.06 -13.42 6.92
CA GLU A 114 -12.05 -13.61 7.99
C GLU A 114 -13.32 -12.81 7.71
N ALA A 115 -13.19 -11.52 7.37
CA ALA A 115 -14.33 -10.67 7.02
C ALA A 115 -15.11 -11.16 5.79
N GLN A 116 -14.43 -11.76 4.80
CA GLN A 116 -15.07 -12.36 3.62
C GLN A 116 -15.81 -13.67 3.98
N ARG A 117 -15.23 -14.52 4.83
CA ARG A 117 -15.89 -15.75 5.30
C ARG A 117 -17.14 -15.48 6.13
N ASP A 118 -17.12 -14.45 6.98
CA ASP A 118 -18.27 -14.05 7.79
C ASP A 118 -19.42 -13.47 6.94
N GLN A 119 -19.11 -12.90 5.77
CA GLN A 119 -20.12 -12.45 4.81
C GLN A 119 -20.73 -13.59 4.00
N GLU A 120 -19.95 -14.60 3.60
CA GLU A 120 -20.47 -15.81 2.96
C GLU A 120 -21.35 -16.64 3.93
N GLY A 121 -20.98 -16.73 5.21
CA GLY A 121 -21.77 -17.43 6.23
C GLY A 121 -23.13 -16.80 6.57
N LYS A 122 -23.39 -15.55 6.16
CA LYS A 122 -24.67 -14.85 6.34
C LYS A 122 -25.64 -14.98 5.16
N GLN A 123 -25.23 -15.55 4.02
CA GLN A 123 -26.11 -15.69 2.85
C GLN A 123 -27.09 -16.88 2.90
N ASP A 124 -26.98 -17.79 3.88
CA ASP A 124 -27.85 -18.98 4.00
C ASP A 124 -29.08 -18.79 4.93
N GLY A 125 -29.53 -17.56 5.18
CA GLY A 125 -30.69 -17.27 6.03
C GLY A 125 -31.70 -16.29 5.41
N LYS A 126 -32.73 -16.83 4.75
CA LYS A 126 -34.10 -16.31 4.46
C LYS A 126 -34.34 -14.78 4.38
N PRO A 127 -35.07 -14.27 3.36
CA PRO A 127 -35.27 -12.83 3.18
C PRO A 127 -36.25 -12.29 4.23
N ASP A 128 -35.87 -11.23 4.93
CA ASP A 128 -36.82 -10.34 5.58
C ASP A 128 -36.57 -8.90 5.11
N ASP A 129 -37.67 -8.32 4.67
CA ASP A 129 -37.81 -7.00 4.07
C ASP A 129 -37.67 -5.92 5.14
N THR A 130 -36.56 -5.18 5.13
CA THR A 130 -36.54 -3.81 5.67
C THR A 130 -35.40 -3.03 5.04
N GLY A 131 -35.74 -2.03 4.22
CA GLY A 131 -34.81 -1.08 3.63
C GLY A 131 -33.99 -0.36 4.71
N SER A 132 -32.72 -0.73 4.79
CA SER A 132 -31.69 0.07 5.43
C SER A 132 -30.58 0.21 4.39
N GLU A 133 -30.53 1.37 3.75
CA GLU A 133 -29.42 1.78 2.88
C GLU A 133 -28.14 1.81 3.72
N SER A 134 -27.56 0.63 3.90
CA SER A 134 -26.23 0.51 4.47
C SER A 134 -25.28 1.11 3.44
N PRO A 135 -24.40 2.06 3.83
CA PRO A 135 -23.44 2.61 2.89
C PRO A 135 -22.66 1.44 2.31
N THR A 136 -22.57 1.38 0.98
CA THR A 136 -21.77 0.39 0.27
C THR A 136 -20.40 0.36 0.95
N PRO A 137 -19.94 -0.81 1.46
CA PRO A 137 -18.70 -0.85 2.21
C PRO A 137 -17.59 -0.33 1.28
N THR A 138 -16.81 0.64 1.76
CA THR A 138 -15.59 1.07 1.07
C THR A 138 -14.79 -0.19 0.77
N PRO A 139 -14.33 -0.41 -0.48
CA PRO A 139 -13.53 -1.58 -0.80
C PRO A 139 -12.27 -1.56 0.08
N THR A 140 -12.04 -2.68 0.78
CA THR A 140 -10.89 -2.88 1.66
C THR A 140 -9.89 -3.79 0.97
N TYR A 141 -8.63 -3.37 0.93
CA TYR A 141 -7.56 -4.05 0.21
C TYR A 141 -6.55 -4.68 1.15
N SER A 142 -5.90 -5.75 0.70
CA SER A 142 -4.90 -6.46 1.49
C SER A 142 -3.57 -5.74 1.50
N GLY A 143 -3.02 -5.54 2.69
CA GLY A 143 -1.74 -4.91 2.87
C GLY A 143 -1.26 -4.84 4.32
N SER A 144 -0.30 -3.96 4.56
CA SER A 144 0.26 -3.64 5.87
C SER A 144 0.50 -2.14 5.98
N SER A 145 0.69 -1.62 7.20
CA SER A 145 1.24 -0.27 7.41
C SER A 145 2.72 -0.33 7.79
N ALA A 146 3.45 0.76 7.58
CA ALA A 146 4.82 0.88 8.08
C ALA A 146 4.89 0.83 9.62
N ALA A 147 3.78 1.07 10.31
CA ALA A 147 3.68 0.95 11.77
C ALA A 147 3.52 -0.50 12.25
N ASP A 148 2.83 -1.36 11.50
CA ASP A 148 2.62 -2.77 11.89
C ASP A 148 3.92 -3.57 11.92
N ASP A 149 4.89 -3.21 11.08
CA ASP A 149 6.21 -3.85 11.03
C ASP A 149 7.11 -3.50 12.23
N LEU A 150 6.78 -2.45 13.01
CA LEU A 150 7.49 -2.10 14.24
C LEU A 150 7.20 -3.10 15.37
N CYS A 151 5.98 -3.63 15.44
CA CYS A 151 5.53 -4.50 16.53
C CYS A 151 5.98 -5.97 16.38
N LYS A 152 6.56 -6.33 15.22
CA LYS A 152 7.04 -7.69 14.92
C LYS A 152 8.56 -7.88 15.11
N GLN A 153 9.31 -6.85 15.50
CA GLN A 153 10.74 -6.91 15.87
C GLN A 153 10.93 -7.04 17.38
#